data_AF-X1UXS2-F1
#
_entry.id   AF-X1UXS2-F1
#
_cell.length_a   1.000
_cell.length_b   1.000
_cell.length_c   1.000
_cell.angle_alpha   90.00
_cell.angle_beta   90.00
_cell.angle_gamma   90.00
#
_symmetry.space_group_name_H-M   'P 1'
#
loop_
_entity.id
_entity.type
_entity.pdbx_description
1 polymer ?
#
loop_
_entity_poly.entity_id
_entity_poly.type
_entity_poly.pdbx_seq_one_letter_code
_entity_poly.pdbx_strand_id
1 'polypeptide(L)'
;METIYRQKAFHRLTDIQKQAKLQKDSEYEIAVQNLTVSWKKGEITQEAYRQQKSTLWHTYKNWAISQGLYEQITPEQQLTEAEATLREQVNQVNLIRKELGKPEVEIKEKAGPK
;
A
#
# COMPACT_ATOMS: atom_id res chain seq x y z
N MET A 1 -13.19 -10.67 -1.59
CA MET A 1 -11.98 -9.82 -1.52
C MET A 1 -11.04 -10.26 -2.63
N GLU A 2 -10.38 -9.33 -3.31
CA GLU A 2 -9.39 -9.66 -4.34
C GLU A 2 -7.97 -9.70 -3.75
N THR A 3 -7.06 -10.43 -4.39
CA THR A 3 -5.64 -10.39 -4.06
C THR A 3 -5.08 -8.99 -4.30
N ILE A 4 -4.42 -8.43 -3.30
CA ILE A 4 -3.78 -7.10 -3.40
C ILE A 4 -2.26 -7.23 -3.48
N TYR A 5 -1.62 -6.22 -4.04
CA TYR A 5 -0.17 -6.09 -4.02
C TYR A 5 0.23 -5.03 -3.01
N ARG A 6 1.01 -5.42 -1.99
CA ARG A 6 1.56 -4.51 -0.98
C ARG A 6 3.05 -4.31 -1.23
N GLN A 7 3.53 -3.08 -1.11
CA GLN A 7 4.95 -2.81 -1.30
C GLN A 7 5.74 -3.38 -0.12
N LYS A 8 6.83 -4.10 -0.40
CA LYS A 8 7.76 -4.56 0.63
C LYS A 8 8.50 -3.37 1.22
N ALA A 9 8.72 -3.39 2.53
CA ALA A 9 9.55 -2.40 3.19
C ALA A 9 10.99 -2.47 2.63
N PHE A 10 11.64 -1.30 2.46
CA PHE A 10 12.95 -1.21 1.82
C PHE A 10 14.03 -2.07 2.49
N HIS A 11 13.99 -2.18 3.83
CA HIS A 11 14.92 -3.02 4.59
C HIS A 11 14.72 -4.52 4.37
N ARG A 12 13.59 -4.95 3.82
CA ARG A 12 13.27 -6.36 3.48
C ARG A 12 13.68 -6.72 2.05
N LEU A 13 14.17 -5.76 1.27
CA LEU A 13 14.65 -6.02 -0.09
C LEU A 13 16.06 -6.60 -0.05
N THR A 14 16.39 -7.43 -1.05
CA THR A 14 17.79 -7.81 -1.32
C THR A 14 18.58 -6.59 -1.79
N ASP A 15 19.91 -6.61 -1.70
CA ASP A 15 20.73 -5.47 -2.11
C ASP A 15 20.61 -5.17 -3.61
N ILE A 16 20.46 -6.19 -4.44
CA ILE A 16 20.17 -6.06 -5.87
C ILE A 16 18.82 -5.34 -6.08
N GLN A 17 17.78 -5.73 -5.35
CA GLN A 17 16.47 -5.09 -5.42
C GLN A 17 16.50 -3.64 -4.93
N LYS A 18 17.28 -3.34 -3.88
CA LYS A 18 17.47 -1.96 -3.41
C LYS A 18 18.10 -1.08 -4.48
N GLN A 19 19.18 -1.55 -5.12
CA GLN A 19 19.84 -0.82 -6.19
C GLN A 19 18.91 -0.60 -7.38
N ALA A 20 18.26 -1.66 -7.86
CA ALA A 20 17.30 -1.57 -8.96
C ALA A 20 16.15 -0.60 -8.63
N LYS A 21 15.65 -0.64 -7.40
CA LYS A 21 14.61 0.29 -6.92
C LYS A 21 15.08 1.74 -6.94
N LEU A 22 16.23 2.05 -6.35
CA LEU A 22 16.75 3.42 -6.31
C LEU A 22 16.97 3.99 -7.71
N GLN A 23 17.53 3.19 -8.62
CA GLN A 23 17.70 3.57 -10.01
C GLN A 23 16.36 3.89 -10.67
N LYS A 24 15.37 3.00 -10.53
CA LYS A 24 14.06 3.19 -11.16
C LYS A 24 13.26 4.33 -10.53
N ASP A 25 13.39 4.56 -9.23
CA ASP A 25 12.79 5.68 -8.52
C ASP A 25 13.29 7.00 -9.11
N SER A 26 14.61 7.13 -9.30
CA SER A 26 15.21 8.31 -9.93
C SER A 26 14.73 8.53 -11.37
N GLU A 27 14.69 7.48 -12.19
CA GLU A 27 14.16 7.56 -13.56
C GLU A 27 12.69 8.02 -13.59
N TYR A 28 11.87 7.48 -12.69
CA TYR A 28 10.47 7.84 -12.58
C TYR A 28 10.30 9.30 -12.13
N GLU A 29 11.06 9.76 -11.14
CA GLU A 29 11.03 11.15 -10.67
C GLU A 29 11.40 12.13 -11.78
N ILE A 30 12.47 11.85 -12.54
CA ILE A 30 12.89 12.67 -13.68
C ILE A 30 11.79 12.71 -14.75
N ALA A 31 11.18 11.57 -15.08
CA ALA A 31 10.10 11.49 -16.06
C ALA A 31 8.87 12.33 -15.63
N VAL A 32 8.47 12.24 -14.35
CA VAL A 32 7.37 13.04 -13.79
C VAL A 32 7.70 14.52 -13.78
N GLN A 33 8.94 14.89 -13.47
CA GLN A 33 9.37 16.28 -13.47
C GLN A 33 9.34 16.87 -14.88
N ASN A 34 9.90 16.17 -15.86
CA ASN A 34 9.87 16.59 -17.27
C ASN A 34 8.42 16.76 -17.76
N LEU A 35 7.56 15.79 -17.46
CA LEU A 35 6.14 15.86 -17.80
C LEU A 35 5.44 17.07 -17.16
N THR A 36 5.75 17.36 -15.90
CA THR A 36 5.22 18.52 -15.17
C THR A 36 5.70 19.84 -15.78
N VAL A 37 6.96 19.91 -16.20
CA VAL A 37 7.53 21.09 -16.86
C VAL A 37 6.82 21.35 -18.20
N SER A 38 6.66 20.33 -19.04
CA SER A 38 5.95 20.46 -20.32
C SER A 38 4.50 20.93 -20.13
N TRP A 39 3.79 20.39 -19.12
CA TRP A 39 2.45 20.86 -18.79
C TRP A 39 2.43 22.33 -18.34
N LYS A 40 3.36 22.73 -17.46
CA LYS A 40 3.44 24.12 -16.98
C LYS A 40 3.81 25.12 -18.08
N LYS A 41 4.57 24.69 -19.09
CA LYS A 41 4.88 25.49 -20.29
C LYS A 41 3.72 25.57 -21.30
N GLY A 42 2.65 24.81 -21.10
CA GLY A 42 1.52 24.74 -22.03
C GLY A 42 1.79 23.90 -23.27
N GLU A 43 2.87 23.11 -23.29
CA GLU A 43 3.20 22.21 -24.41
C GLU A 43 2.20 21.04 -24.52
N ILE A 44 1.56 20.68 -23.41
CA ILE A 44 0.55 19.63 -23.34
C ILE A 44 -0.68 20.10 -22.54
N THR A 45 -1.84 19.55 -22.88
CA THR A 45 -3.11 19.84 -22.19
C THR A 45 -3.14 19.21 -20.79
N GLN A 46 -4.03 19.69 -19.92
CA GLN A 46 -4.23 19.10 -18.59
C GLN A 46 -4.68 17.63 -18.66
N GLU A 47 -5.50 17.28 -19.65
CA GLU A 47 -5.97 15.92 -19.86
C GLU A 47 -4.81 15.00 -20.28
N ALA A 48 -4.01 15.43 -21.26
CA ALA A 48 -2.82 14.70 -21.68
C ALA A 48 -1.83 14.52 -20.51
N TYR A 49 -1.62 15.55 -19.70
CA TYR A 49 -0.79 15.47 -18.49
C TYR A 49 -1.28 14.40 -17.51
N ARG A 50 -2.59 14.37 -17.20
CA ARG A 50 -3.18 13.37 -16.29
C ARG A 50 -3.02 11.95 -16.83
N GLN A 51 -3.30 11.73 -18.11
CA GLN A 51 -3.20 10.42 -18.74
C GLN A 51 -1.75 9.91 -18.79
N GLN A 52 -0.80 10.76 -19.18
CA GLN A 52 0.62 10.39 -19.23
C GLN A 52 1.17 10.13 -17.82
N LYS A 53 0.79 10.93 -16.82
CA LYS A 53 1.21 10.72 -15.43
C LYS A 53 0.68 9.40 -14.87
N SER A 54 -0.59 9.07 -15.15
CA SER A 54 -1.16 7.76 -14.81
C SER A 54 -0.41 6.62 -15.49
N THR A 55 -0.08 6.76 -16.78
CA THR A 55 0.68 5.76 -17.54
C THR A 55 2.08 5.54 -16.96
N LEU A 56 2.80 6.61 -16.60
CA LEU A 56 4.10 6.52 -15.92
C LEU A 56 4.00 5.73 -14.62
N TRP A 57 2.99 6.04 -13.80
CA TRP A 57 2.76 5.34 -12.54
C TRP A 57 2.45 3.85 -12.74
N HIS A 58 1.54 3.52 -13.66
CA HIS A 58 1.19 2.12 -13.94
C HIS A 58 2.39 1.33 -14.46
N THR A 59 3.19 1.94 -15.34
CA THR A 59 4.41 1.32 -15.88
C THR A 59 5.41 1.04 -14.76
N TYR A 60 5.68 2.03 -13.90
CA TYR A 60 6.56 1.87 -12.74
C TYR A 60 6.04 0.79 -11.79
N LYS A 61 4.75 0.79 -11.47
CA LYS A 61 4.13 -0.18 -10.56
C LYS A 61 4.24 -1.60 -11.11
N ASN A 62 3.94 -1.81 -12.40
CA ASN A 62 4.03 -3.13 -13.03
C ASN A 62 5.47 -3.64 -13.06
N TRP A 63 6.43 -2.77 -13.37
CA TRP A 63 7.85 -3.09 -13.24
C TRP A 63 8.19 -3.51 -11.80
N ALA A 64 7.78 -2.73 -10.80
CA ALA A 64 8.10 -3.01 -9.40
C ALA A 64 7.51 -4.35 -8.91
N ILE A 65 6.31 -4.70 -9.37
CA ILE A 65 5.71 -6.01 -9.13
C ILE A 65 6.56 -7.11 -9.78
N SER A 66 6.95 -6.95 -11.05
CA SER A 66 7.78 -7.94 -11.77
C SER A 66 9.16 -8.15 -11.14
N GLN A 67 9.71 -7.12 -10.47
CA GLN A 67 10.99 -7.19 -9.74
C GLN A 67 10.84 -7.75 -8.31
N GLY A 68 9.64 -8.19 -7.93
CA GLY A 68 9.36 -8.75 -6.61
C GLY A 68 9.47 -7.73 -5.48
N LEU A 69 9.33 -6.43 -5.77
CA LEU A 69 9.29 -5.34 -4.78
C LEU A 69 7.94 -5.23 -4.08
N TYR A 70 6.95 -5.96 -4.58
CA TYR A 70 5.64 -6.13 -3.97
C TYR A 70 5.45 -7.57 -3.52
N GLU A 71 4.65 -7.76 -2.48
CA GLU A 71 4.12 -9.04 -2.03
C GLU A 71 2.64 -9.13 -2.41
N GLN A 72 2.22 -10.33 -2.81
CA GLN A 72 0.81 -10.65 -3.03
C GLN A 72 0.20 -10.99 -1.67
N ILE A 73 -0.87 -10.27 -1.31
CA ILE A 73 -1.65 -10.53 -0.10
C ILE A 73 -2.98 -11.12 -0.51
N THR A 74 -3.16 -12.39 -0.17
CA THR A 74 -4.38 -13.16 -0.40
C THR A 74 -5.54 -12.64 0.45
N PRO A 75 -6.81 -12.89 0.08
CA PRO A 75 -7.97 -12.58 0.92
C PRO A 75 -7.87 -13.14 2.34
N GLU A 76 -7.32 -14.35 2.50
CA GLU A 76 -7.15 -15.03 3.78
C GLU A 76 -6.11 -14.31 4.66
N GLN A 77 -5.02 -13.85 4.06
CA GLN A 77 -4.02 -13.01 4.76
C GLN A 77 -4.62 -11.66 5.14
N GLN A 78 -5.41 -11.04 4.25
CA GLN A 78 -6.11 -9.78 4.56
C GLN A 78 -7.05 -9.94 5.74
N LEU A 79 -7.83 -11.03 5.78
CA LEU A 79 -8.72 -11.35 6.90
C LEU A 79 -7.94 -11.55 8.20
N THR A 80 -6.88 -12.34 8.15
CA THR A 80 -6.04 -12.63 9.33
C THR A 80 -5.41 -11.36 9.91
N GLU A 81 -4.88 -10.48 9.06
CA GLU A 81 -4.33 -9.19 9.50
C GLU A 81 -5.41 -8.27 10.10
N ALA A 82 -6.60 -8.25 9.50
CA ALA A 82 -7.72 -7.45 9.99
C ALA A 82 -8.20 -7.95 11.36
N GLU A 83 -8.31 -9.26 11.55
CA GLU A 83 -8.67 -9.88 12.82
C GLU A 83 -7.63 -9.63 13.91
N ALA A 84 -6.34 -9.75 13.58
CA ALA A 84 -5.25 -9.41 14.49
C ALA A 84 -5.30 -7.93 14.91
N THR A 85 -5.54 -7.03 13.95
CA THR A 85 -5.68 -5.59 14.21
C THR A 85 -6.88 -5.30 15.12
N LEU A 86 -8.03 -5.94 14.86
CA LEU A 86 -9.23 -5.80 15.69
C LEU A 86 -8.98 -6.26 17.14
N ARG A 87 -8.31 -7.41 17.31
CA ARG A 87 -7.94 -7.93 18.64
C ARG A 87 -7.06 -6.96 19.41
N GLU A 88 -6.04 -6.39 18.74
CA GLU A 88 -5.17 -5.40 19.38
C GLU A 88 -5.95 -4.16 19.81
N GLN A 89 -6.83 -3.64 18.96
CA GLN A 89 -7.67 -2.48 19.29
C GLN A 89 -8.58 -2.76 20.49
N VAL A 90 -9.18 -3.95 20.54
CA VAL A 90 -10.01 -4.38 21.68
C VAL A 90 -9.19 -4.47 22.96
N ASN A 91 -7.97 -5.00 22.91
CA ASN A 91 -7.08 -5.04 24.06
C ASN A 91 -6.75 -3.63 24.58
N GLN A 92 -6.40 -2.71 23.68
CA GLN A 92 -6.13 -1.31 24.03
C GLN A 92 -7.34 -0.64 24.70
N VAL A 93 -8.54 -0.86 24.17
CA VAL A 93 -9.79 -0.36 24.77
C VAL A 93 -10.03 -0.98 26.15
N ASN A 94 -9.79 -2.28 26.31
CA ASN A 94 -9.99 -2.98 27.59
C ASN A 94 -9.01 -2.50 28.68
N LEU A 95 -7.77 -2.14 28.33
CA LEU A 95 -6.84 -1.50 29.25
C LEU A 95 -7.43 -0.20 29.82
N ILE A 96 -7.94 0.68 28.97
CA ILE A 96 -8.58 1.93 29.39
C ILE A 96 -9.83 1.65 30.24
N ARG A 97 -10.65 0.68 29.85
CA ARG A 97 -11.88 0.34 30.59
C ARG A 97 -11.57 -0.19 31.98
N LYS A 98 -10.53 -1.00 32.12
CA LYS A 98 -10.04 -1.50 33.40
C LYS A 98 -9.60 -0.35 34.32
N GLU A 99 -8.85 0.62 33.79
CA GLU A 99 -8.47 1.83 34.54
C GLU A 99 -9.69 2.63 35.02
N LEU A 100 -10.75 2.66 34.22
CA LEU A 100 -12.01 3.36 34.53
C LEU A 100 -13.01 2.52 35.34
N GLY A 101 -12.66 1.30 35.77
CA GLY A 101 -13.57 0.40 36.49
C GLY A 101 -14.78 -0.05 35.66
N LYS A 102 -14.68 -0.04 34.33
CA LYS A 102 -15.73 -0.45 33.39
C LYS A 102 -15.54 -1.92 32.98
N PRO A 103 -16.63 -2.67 32.70
CA PRO A 103 -16.54 -4.05 32.23
C PRO A 103 -15.88 -4.14 30.85
N GLU A 104 -15.10 -5.18 30.58
CA GLU A 104 -14.41 -5.39 29.30
C GLU A 104 -15.36 -5.61 28.11
N VAL A 105 -14.88 -5.35 26.90
CA VAL A 105 -15.57 -5.65 25.64
C VAL A 105 -14.95 -6.88 24.97
N GLU A 106 -15.81 -7.72 24.41
CA GLU A 106 -15.42 -8.96 23.73
C GLU A 106 -15.77 -8.91 22.24
N ILE A 107 -14.94 -9.54 21.41
CA ILE A 107 -15.23 -9.75 19.99
C ILE A 107 -16.21 -10.93 19.90
N LYS A 108 -17.44 -10.66 19.48
CA LYS A 108 -18.42 -11.73 19.20
C LYS A 108 -18.23 -12.24 17.78
N GLU A 109 -17.90 -13.52 17.64
CA GLU A 109 -18.04 -14.21 16.35
C GLU A 109 -19.52 -14.32 16.03
N LYS A 110 -19.96 -13.69 14.94
CA LYS A 110 -21.32 -13.86 14.45
C LYS A 110 -21.41 -15.29 13.91
N ALA A 111 -22.18 -16.17 14.55
CA ALA A 111 -22.54 -17.46 13.99
C ALA A 111 -23.11 -17.23 12.58
N GLY A 112 -22.40 -17.68 11.55
CA GLY A 112 -22.89 -17.67 10.18
C GLY A 112 -24.17 -18.51 10.07
N PRO A 113 -25.09 -18.20 9.13
CA PRO A 113 -26.26 -19.04 8.90
C PRO A 113 -25.79 -20.44 8.51
N LYS A 114 -26.30 -21.45 9.22
CA LYS A 114 -26.14 -22.87 8.89
C LYS A 114 -26.81 -23.20 7.56
#